data_AF-E3NM29-F1
#
_entry.id   AF-E3NM29-F1
#
_cell.length_a   1.000
_cell.length_b   1.000
_cell.length_c   1.000
_cell.angle_alpha   90.00
_cell.angle_beta   90.00
_cell.angle_gamma   90.00
#
_symmetry.space_group_name_H-M   'P 1'
#
loop_
_entity.id
_entity.type
_entity.pdbx_description
1 polymer ?
#
loop_
_entity_poly.entity_id
_entity_poly.type
_entity_poly.pdbx_seq_one_letter_code
_entity_poly.pdbx_strand_id
1 'polypeptide(L)'
;MTTPFSLLRLPRLALIPVFQQMEPIDLIAFSLLSNQTMRLSKFFRLKTQDIWLRLEANNIEIVVFLTCGRQLRLQYFFENSRVVWRIERKEIVWHKVGGLSMIECIYRIIKVTHCDFISVLIVAEIPQYDVFPLLALLPTISEVLVSNDTPATLVLRVLRVVLSKTSKLNLFPTNQLTKMGKFQELLIVNLDIITISGEINVPFTLDDLLITNAVKIRLNEPTLNEKDLNRFFQAVDEK
;
A
#
# COMPACT_ATOMS: atom_id res chain seq x y z
N MET A 1 26.06 -39.26 -9.21
CA MET A 1 25.15 -38.11 -9.46
C MET A 1 23.84 -38.38 -8.75
N THR A 2 23.55 -37.66 -7.67
CA THR A 2 22.26 -37.78 -6.96
C THR A 2 21.20 -37.01 -7.74
N THR A 3 20.18 -37.70 -8.24
CA THR A 3 19.00 -37.04 -8.81
C THR A 3 18.39 -36.13 -7.74
N PRO A 4 18.17 -34.83 -8.02
CA PRO A 4 17.57 -33.92 -7.05
C PRO A 4 16.22 -34.43 -6.56
N PHE A 5 15.98 -34.34 -5.25
CA PHE A 5 14.70 -34.72 -4.67
C PHE A 5 13.57 -33.85 -5.25
N SER A 6 12.57 -34.49 -5.86
CA SER A 6 11.49 -33.77 -6.53
C SER A 6 10.37 -33.43 -5.55
N LEU A 7 10.53 -32.32 -4.83
CA LEU A 7 9.55 -31.84 -3.85
C LEU A 7 8.13 -31.80 -4.43
N LEU A 8 7.97 -31.32 -5.68
CA LEU A 8 6.66 -31.17 -6.35
C LEU A 8 5.97 -32.49 -6.72
N ARG A 9 6.68 -33.63 -6.65
CA ARG A 9 6.11 -34.96 -6.91
C ARG A 9 5.59 -35.64 -5.64
N LEU A 10 5.80 -35.03 -4.47
CA LEU A 10 5.28 -35.58 -3.23
C LEU A 10 3.74 -35.53 -3.18
N PRO A 11 3.10 -36.53 -2.54
CA PRO A 11 1.68 -36.45 -2.20
C PRO A 11 1.38 -35.22 -1.36
N ARG A 12 0.20 -34.61 -1.53
CA ARG A 12 -0.18 -33.37 -0.83
C ARG A 12 -0.05 -33.46 0.69
N LEU A 13 -0.37 -34.61 1.29
CA LEU A 13 -0.24 -34.82 2.74
C LEU A 13 1.22 -34.81 3.21
N ALA A 14 2.16 -35.29 2.39
CA ALA A 14 3.59 -35.27 2.70
C ALA A 14 4.20 -33.87 2.53
N LEU A 15 3.57 -33.00 1.74
CA LEU A 15 4.00 -31.61 1.57
C LEU A 15 3.69 -30.73 2.79
N ILE A 16 2.59 -30.99 3.50
CA ILE A 16 2.17 -30.21 4.69
C ILE A 16 3.31 -30.05 5.70
N PRO A 17 3.93 -31.13 6.24
CA PRO A 17 4.98 -30.99 7.23
C PRO A 17 6.23 -30.30 6.67
N VAL A 18 6.56 -30.48 5.39
CA VAL A 18 7.72 -29.81 4.77
C VAL A 18 7.54 -28.29 4.79
N PHE A 19 6.36 -27.81 4.36
CA PHE A 19 6.07 -26.38 4.33
C PHE A 19 5.85 -25.78 5.72
N GLN A 20 5.35 -26.54 6.70
CA GLN A 20 5.26 -26.09 8.10
C GLN A 20 6.64 -25.81 8.72
N GLN A 21 7.69 -26.45 8.21
CA GLN A 21 9.07 -26.25 8.66
C GLN A 21 9.81 -25.15 7.87
N MET A 22 9.21 -24.63 6.77
CA MET A 22 9.83 -23.55 5.99
C MET A 22 9.72 -22.21 6.72
N GLU A 23 10.76 -21.39 6.62
CA GLU A 23 10.66 -20.01 7.07
C GLU A 23 9.69 -19.22 6.16
N PRO A 24 9.04 -18.16 6.67
CA PRO A 24 8.12 -17.35 5.87
C PRO A 24 8.72 -16.82 4.57
N ILE A 25 10.02 -16.45 4.59
CA ILE A 25 10.75 -15.99 3.42
C ILE A 25 10.88 -17.09 2.35
N ASP A 26 11.16 -18.33 2.78
CA ASP A 26 11.29 -19.48 1.89
C ASP A 26 9.96 -19.86 1.25
N LEU A 27 8.87 -19.78 2.03
CA LEU A 27 7.53 -20.07 1.52
C LEU A 27 7.08 -19.05 0.45
N ILE A 28 7.41 -17.77 0.65
CA ILE A 28 7.11 -16.72 -0.32
C ILE A 28 8.00 -16.87 -1.54
N ALA A 29 9.30 -17.08 -1.36
CA ALA A 29 10.21 -17.40 -2.45
C ALA A 29 9.69 -18.60 -3.28
N PHE A 30 9.29 -19.67 -2.61
CA PHE A 30 8.71 -20.86 -3.25
C PHE A 30 7.47 -20.51 -4.09
N SER A 31 6.59 -19.64 -3.59
CA SER A 31 5.37 -19.22 -4.29
C SER A 31 5.62 -18.49 -5.63
N LEU A 32 6.82 -17.93 -5.80
CA LEU A 32 7.19 -17.17 -7.00
C LEU A 32 7.82 -18.04 -8.09
N LEU A 33 8.19 -19.27 -7.79
CA LEU A 33 8.89 -20.15 -8.74
C LEU A 33 8.02 -20.58 -9.93
N SER A 34 6.71 -20.79 -9.75
CA SER A 34 5.79 -21.22 -10.81
C SER A 34 4.32 -21.06 -10.40
N ASN A 35 3.39 -21.24 -11.35
CA ASN A 35 1.96 -21.30 -11.04
C ASN A 35 1.59 -22.48 -10.12
N GLN A 36 2.31 -23.62 -10.23
CA GLN A 36 2.07 -24.78 -9.39
C GLN A 36 2.50 -24.51 -7.94
N THR A 37 3.69 -23.93 -7.75
CA THR A 37 4.21 -23.60 -6.42
C THR A 37 3.37 -22.51 -5.76
N MET A 38 2.93 -21.50 -6.51
CA MET A 38 1.98 -20.49 -6.07
C MET A 38 0.67 -21.10 -5.51
N ARG A 39 0.08 -22.05 -6.22
CA ARG A 39 -1.14 -22.75 -5.76
C ARG A 39 -0.90 -23.55 -4.49
N LEU A 40 0.27 -24.18 -4.36
CA LEU A 40 0.65 -24.92 -3.16
C LEU A 40 0.87 -23.99 -1.97
N SER A 41 1.58 -22.87 -2.15
CA SER A 41 1.84 -21.89 -1.09
C SER A 41 0.56 -21.32 -0.46
N LYS A 42 -0.53 -21.19 -1.23
CA LYS A 42 -1.82 -20.71 -0.72
C LYS A 42 -2.42 -21.59 0.38
N PHE A 43 -2.11 -22.88 0.42
CA PHE A 43 -2.63 -23.74 1.49
C PHE A 43 -1.96 -23.43 2.84
N PHE A 44 -0.82 -22.75 2.81
CA PHE A 44 -0.10 -22.33 4.00
C PHE A 44 -0.55 -20.93 4.37
N ARG A 45 -1.19 -20.82 5.53
CA ARG A 45 -1.66 -19.56 6.06
C ARG A 45 -0.51 -18.87 6.78
N LEU A 46 0.27 -18.08 6.05
CA LEU A 46 1.07 -17.05 6.70
C LEU A 46 0.10 -16.12 7.41
N LYS A 47 0.13 -16.15 8.74
CA LYS A 47 -0.70 -15.26 9.54
C LYS A 47 -0.07 -13.87 9.49
N THR A 48 -0.58 -13.04 8.59
CA THR A 48 -0.19 -11.64 8.43
C THR A 48 -1.08 -10.75 9.26
N GLN A 49 -0.49 -9.76 9.91
CA GLN A 49 -1.18 -8.72 10.65
C GLN A 49 -1.46 -7.53 9.75
N ASP A 50 -0.44 -7.05 9.04
CA ASP A 50 -0.50 -5.84 8.24
C ASP A 50 0.39 -5.95 6.99
N ILE A 51 0.01 -5.20 5.95
CA ILE A 51 0.85 -5.00 4.76
C ILE A 51 0.95 -3.51 4.47
N TRP A 52 2.17 -3.03 4.33
CA TRP A 52 2.45 -1.68 3.82
C TRP A 52 3.02 -1.78 2.42
N LEU A 53 2.56 -0.89 1.54
CA LEU A 53 3.05 -0.74 0.18
C LEU A 53 3.58 0.68 0.02
N ARG A 54 4.83 0.83 -0.36
CA ARG A 54 5.46 2.13 -0.59
C ARG A 54 5.94 2.22 -2.04
N LEU A 55 5.52 3.29 -2.72
CA LEU A 55 5.93 3.66 -4.06
C LEU A 55 7.03 4.72 -3.96
N GLU A 56 8.23 4.38 -4.41
CA GLU A 56 9.40 5.27 -4.52
C GLU A 56 9.70 5.54 -6.00
N ALA A 57 10.68 6.40 -6.30
CA ALA A 57 10.94 6.81 -7.68
C ALA A 57 11.30 5.63 -8.59
N ASN A 58 12.21 4.76 -8.13
CA ASN A 58 12.79 3.68 -8.94
C ASN A 58 12.56 2.29 -8.34
N ASN A 59 11.73 2.18 -7.31
CA ASN A 59 11.43 0.92 -6.64
C ASN A 59 10.05 0.93 -5.97
N ILE A 60 9.56 -0.27 -5.71
CA ILE A 60 8.41 -0.52 -4.85
C ILE A 60 8.89 -1.30 -3.64
N GLU A 61 8.49 -0.87 -2.46
CA GLU A 61 8.70 -1.58 -1.22
C GLU A 61 7.39 -2.17 -0.69
N ILE A 62 7.42 -3.47 -0.37
CA ILE A 62 6.35 -4.16 0.35
C ILE A 62 6.89 -4.56 1.71
N VAL A 63 6.18 -4.17 2.75
CA VAL A 63 6.45 -4.63 4.11
C VAL A 63 5.28 -5.48 4.57
N VAL A 64 5.55 -6.73 4.93
CA VAL A 64 4.58 -7.66 5.50
C VAL A 64 4.92 -7.86 6.98
N PHE A 65 4.00 -7.51 7.86
CA PHE A 65 4.10 -7.74 9.29
C PHE A 65 3.42 -9.06 9.62
N LEU A 66 4.18 -10.02 10.12
CA LEU A 66 3.68 -11.33 10.50
C LEU A 66 3.22 -11.30 11.95
N THR A 67 2.18 -12.07 12.27
CA THR A 67 1.64 -12.19 13.65
C THR A 67 2.65 -12.75 14.67
N CYS A 68 3.75 -13.36 14.22
CA CYS A 68 4.86 -13.77 15.08
C CYS A 68 5.80 -12.61 15.46
N GLY A 69 5.49 -11.37 15.08
CA GLY A 69 6.30 -10.17 15.34
C GLY A 69 7.44 -9.96 14.34
N ARG A 70 7.59 -10.85 13.35
CA ARG A 70 8.61 -10.71 12.30
C ARG A 70 8.14 -9.80 11.17
N GLN A 71 9.07 -9.06 10.60
CA GLN A 71 8.85 -8.21 9.43
C GLN A 71 9.58 -8.79 8.23
N LEU A 72 8.84 -8.96 7.14
CA LEU A 72 9.40 -9.24 5.82
C LEU A 72 9.34 -7.97 4.99
N ARG A 73 10.48 -7.59 4.40
CA ARG A 73 10.58 -6.45 3.49
C ARG A 73 11.00 -6.95 2.11
N LEU A 74 10.23 -6.59 1.10
CA LEU A 74 10.57 -6.79 -0.30
C LEU A 74 10.80 -5.44 -0.95
N GLN A 75 11.87 -5.34 -1.73
CA GLN A 75 12.12 -4.19 -2.58
C GLN A 75 12.31 -4.66 -4.02
N TYR A 76 11.47 -4.16 -4.92
CA TYR A 76 11.59 -4.37 -6.36
C TYR A 76 12.22 -3.13 -6.99
N PHE A 77 13.41 -3.26 -7.58
CA PHE A 77 14.13 -2.18 -8.26
C PHE A 77 13.90 -2.27 -9.77
N PHE A 78 13.44 -1.19 -10.39
CA PHE A 78 13.11 -1.18 -11.83
C PHE A 78 14.35 -1.13 -12.72
N GLU A 79 15.38 -0.36 -12.34
CA GLU A 79 16.59 -0.14 -13.14
C GLU A 79 17.27 -1.43 -13.61
N ASN A 80 17.27 -2.45 -12.75
CA ASN A 80 17.93 -3.73 -13.00
C ASN A 80 17.00 -4.95 -12.80
N SER A 81 15.68 -4.74 -12.67
CA SER A 81 14.71 -5.79 -12.38
C SER A 81 15.08 -6.68 -11.18
N ARG A 82 15.79 -6.12 -10.22
CA ARG A 82 16.30 -6.82 -9.03
C ARG A 82 15.24 -6.82 -7.95
N VAL A 83 15.04 -7.96 -7.32
CA VAL A 83 14.20 -8.09 -6.12
C VAL A 83 15.07 -8.45 -4.94
N VAL A 84 14.95 -7.65 -3.88
CA VAL A 84 15.66 -7.88 -2.63
C VAL A 84 14.65 -8.22 -1.55
N TRP A 85 14.85 -9.36 -0.91
CA TRP A 85 14.07 -9.82 0.23
C TRP A 85 14.90 -9.65 1.49
N ARG A 86 14.29 -9.11 2.54
CA ARG A 86 14.90 -9.00 3.86
C ARG A 86 13.96 -9.53 4.92
N ILE A 87 14.48 -10.39 5.78
CA ILE A 87 13.84 -10.82 7.01
C ILE A 87 14.87 -10.76 8.13
N GLU A 88 14.62 -9.94 9.15
CA GLU A 88 15.58 -9.72 10.24
C GLU A 88 16.99 -9.35 9.71
N ARG A 89 17.98 -10.24 9.89
CA ARG A 89 19.37 -10.07 9.41
C ARG A 89 19.68 -10.80 8.10
N LYS A 90 18.72 -11.53 7.53
CA LYS A 90 18.91 -12.27 6.28
C LYS A 90 18.49 -11.41 5.09
N GLU A 91 19.33 -11.38 4.05
CA GLU A 91 19.03 -10.76 2.76
C GLU A 91 19.13 -11.81 1.65
N ILE A 92 18.15 -11.84 0.76
CA ILE A 92 18.14 -12.68 -0.44
C ILE A 92 17.93 -11.78 -1.65
N VAL A 93 18.89 -11.81 -2.59
CA VAL A 93 18.86 -10.99 -3.81
C VAL A 93 18.55 -11.85 -5.01
N TRP A 94 17.51 -11.49 -5.74
CA TRP A 94 17.08 -12.13 -6.99
C TRP A 94 17.30 -11.17 -8.14
N HIS A 95 18.20 -11.53 -9.06
CA HIS A 95 18.50 -10.72 -10.25
C HIS A 95 17.45 -10.84 -11.36
N LYS A 96 16.55 -11.85 -11.27
CA LYS A 96 15.41 -12.02 -12.17
C LYS A 96 14.36 -12.91 -11.51
N VAL A 97 13.13 -12.44 -11.35
CA VAL A 97 12.03 -13.23 -10.76
C VAL A 97 11.43 -14.19 -11.81
N GLY A 98 12.19 -15.17 -12.29
CA GLY A 98 11.65 -16.31 -13.05
C GLY A 98 10.71 -16.01 -14.24
N GLY A 99 10.76 -14.81 -14.84
CA GLY A 99 9.84 -14.38 -15.90
C GLY A 99 8.51 -13.75 -15.44
N LEU A 100 8.30 -13.55 -14.13
CA LEU A 100 7.15 -12.81 -13.58
C LEU A 100 7.34 -11.31 -13.75
N SER A 101 6.24 -10.63 -14.10
CA SER A 101 6.14 -9.18 -13.95
C SER A 101 6.09 -8.78 -12.47
N MET A 102 6.42 -7.52 -12.19
CA MET A 102 6.29 -6.93 -10.85
C MET A 102 4.86 -7.10 -10.31
N ILE A 103 3.85 -6.80 -11.12
CA ILE A 103 2.44 -6.88 -10.73
C ILE A 103 2.08 -8.31 -10.31
N GLU A 104 2.51 -9.32 -11.07
CA GLU A 104 2.29 -10.72 -10.72
C GLU A 104 3.01 -11.11 -9.43
N CYS A 105 4.23 -10.59 -9.21
CA CYS A 105 4.98 -10.83 -7.97
C CYS A 105 4.21 -10.28 -6.76
N ILE A 106 3.81 -9.00 -6.80
CA ILE A 106 3.05 -8.36 -5.73
C ILE A 106 1.71 -9.06 -5.49
N TYR A 107 0.98 -9.36 -6.56
CA TYR A 107 -0.28 -10.09 -6.48
C TYR A 107 -0.11 -11.46 -5.80
N ARG A 108 0.95 -12.21 -6.14
CA ARG A 108 1.22 -13.51 -5.51
C ARG A 108 1.54 -13.37 -4.02
N ILE A 109 2.31 -12.35 -3.63
CA ILE A 109 2.64 -12.11 -2.22
C ILE A 109 1.37 -11.85 -1.43
N ILE A 110 0.52 -10.91 -1.88
CA ILE A 110 -0.77 -10.60 -1.23
C ILE A 110 -1.62 -11.87 -1.09
N LYS A 111 -1.63 -12.73 -2.12
CA LYS A 111 -2.41 -13.99 -2.08
C LYS A 111 -1.83 -15.06 -1.15
N VAL A 112 -0.52 -15.08 -0.91
CA VAL A 112 0.13 -16.08 -0.03
C VAL A 112 0.12 -15.63 1.43
N THR A 113 0.11 -14.31 1.67
CA THR A 113 -0.06 -13.73 3.00
C THR A 113 -1.51 -13.75 3.49
N HIS A 114 -2.48 -14.11 2.64
CA HIS A 114 -3.92 -14.11 2.96
C HIS A 114 -4.39 -12.79 3.55
N CYS A 115 -3.77 -11.69 3.16
CA CYS A 115 -4.14 -10.37 3.62
C CYS A 115 -5.19 -9.80 2.66
N ASP A 116 -6.39 -9.58 3.17
CA ASP A 116 -7.52 -9.08 2.38
C ASP A 116 -7.51 -7.56 2.21
N PHE A 117 -6.52 -6.87 2.80
CA PHE A 117 -6.37 -5.42 2.72
C PHE A 117 -4.89 -5.00 2.72
N ILE A 118 -4.63 -3.76 2.31
CA ILE A 118 -3.36 -3.05 2.51
C ILE A 118 -3.57 -2.07 3.65
N SER A 119 -2.77 -2.19 4.71
CA SER A 119 -2.92 -1.33 5.89
C SER A 119 -2.55 0.11 5.57
N VAL A 120 -1.44 0.31 4.84
CA VAL A 120 -0.97 1.64 4.43
C VAL A 120 -0.40 1.59 3.01
N LEU A 121 -0.91 2.43 2.11
CA LEU A 121 -0.30 2.75 0.82
C LEU A 121 0.41 4.10 0.93
N ILE A 122 1.72 4.12 0.71
CA ILE A 122 2.55 5.32 0.76
C ILE A 122 3.01 5.69 -0.66
N VAL A 123 2.70 6.90 -1.10
CA VAL A 123 3.34 7.52 -2.28
C VAL A 123 4.45 8.43 -1.77
N ALA A 124 5.68 7.90 -1.71
CA ALA A 124 6.81 8.60 -1.08
C ALA A 124 7.50 9.57 -2.04
N GLU A 125 7.66 9.16 -3.30
CA GLU A 125 8.35 9.92 -4.35
C GLU A 125 7.60 9.80 -5.67
N ILE A 126 8.06 10.52 -6.70
CA ILE A 126 7.49 10.49 -8.06
C ILE A 126 7.93 9.19 -8.75
N PRO A 127 7.03 8.22 -8.96
CA PRO A 127 7.40 6.96 -9.60
C PRO A 127 7.76 7.19 -11.07
N GLN A 128 8.90 6.66 -11.50
CA GLN A 128 9.39 6.70 -12.90
C GLN A 128 8.85 5.53 -13.74
N TYR A 129 7.78 4.90 -13.28
CA TYR A 129 7.15 3.72 -13.86
C TYR A 129 5.63 3.83 -13.77
N ASP A 130 4.91 3.05 -14.59
CA ASP A 130 3.45 3.04 -14.56
C ASP A 130 2.90 2.29 -13.34
N VAL A 131 2.43 3.06 -12.36
CA VAL A 131 1.84 2.55 -11.12
C VAL A 131 0.38 2.10 -11.27
N PHE A 132 -0.35 2.61 -12.26
CA PHE A 132 -1.81 2.48 -12.30
C PHE A 132 -2.31 1.04 -12.43
N PRO A 133 -1.69 0.15 -13.24
CA PRO A 133 -2.08 -1.25 -13.29
C PRO A 133 -1.95 -1.95 -11.94
N LEU A 134 -0.89 -1.66 -11.17
CA LEU A 134 -0.73 -2.18 -9.82
C LEU A 134 -1.81 -1.65 -8.89
N LEU A 135 -2.00 -0.32 -8.87
CA LEU A 135 -2.97 0.34 -8.01
C LEU A 135 -4.39 -0.18 -8.24
N ALA A 136 -4.78 -0.44 -9.48
CA ALA A 136 -6.09 -1.00 -9.82
C ALA A 136 -6.31 -2.39 -9.20
N LEU A 137 -5.26 -3.20 -9.09
CA LEU A 137 -5.32 -4.59 -8.60
C LEU A 137 -5.21 -4.75 -7.09
N LEU A 138 -4.86 -3.68 -6.36
CA LEU A 138 -4.78 -3.74 -4.90
C LEU A 138 -6.15 -4.06 -4.29
N PRO A 139 -6.19 -4.81 -3.17
CA PRO A 139 -7.43 -5.03 -2.40
C PRO A 139 -7.87 -3.73 -1.71
N THR A 140 -8.75 -3.82 -0.70
CA THR A 140 -9.12 -2.66 0.12
C THR A 140 -7.90 -2.06 0.80
N ILE A 141 -7.91 -0.74 0.99
CA ILE A 141 -6.80 0.02 1.55
C ILE A 141 -7.31 0.71 2.82
N SER A 142 -6.69 0.44 3.96
CA SER A 142 -7.08 1.09 5.21
C SER A 142 -6.67 2.56 5.20
N GLU A 143 -5.42 2.86 4.80
CA GLU A 143 -4.89 4.21 4.79
C GLU A 143 -4.06 4.51 3.54
N VAL A 144 -4.26 5.69 2.96
CA VAL A 144 -3.38 6.24 1.90
C VAL A 144 -2.63 7.45 2.45
N LEU A 145 -1.30 7.40 2.35
CA LEU A 145 -0.37 8.46 2.72
C LEU A 145 0.31 8.98 1.45
N VAL A 146 0.31 10.30 1.26
CA VAL A 146 0.97 10.94 0.11
C VAL A 146 1.99 11.95 0.61
N SER A 147 3.24 11.80 0.16
CA SER A 147 4.34 12.71 0.51
C SER A 147 4.14 14.11 -0.08
N ASN A 148 4.62 15.12 0.63
CA ASN A 148 4.59 16.53 0.23
C ASN A 148 5.35 16.79 -1.07
N ASP A 149 6.39 16.03 -1.38
CA ASP A 149 7.20 16.21 -2.60
C ASP A 149 6.50 15.67 -3.88
N THR A 150 5.30 15.10 -3.75
CA THR A 150 4.58 14.51 -4.88
C THR A 150 3.80 15.60 -5.66
N PRO A 151 3.98 15.73 -6.99
CA PRO A 151 3.23 16.68 -7.80
C PRO A 151 1.72 16.48 -7.70
N ALA A 152 0.96 17.56 -7.53
CA ALA A 152 -0.49 17.51 -7.33
C ALA A 152 -1.23 16.73 -8.44
N THR A 153 -0.75 16.79 -9.68
CA THR A 153 -1.31 16.04 -10.82
C THR A 153 -1.20 14.53 -10.64
N LEU A 154 -0.08 14.04 -10.10
CA LEU A 154 0.11 12.63 -9.81
C LEU A 154 -0.74 12.20 -8.61
N VAL A 155 -0.77 13.01 -7.55
CA VAL A 155 -1.62 12.77 -6.36
C VAL A 155 -3.07 12.56 -6.77
N LEU A 156 -3.63 13.48 -7.55
CA LEU A 156 -5.01 13.38 -8.05
C LEU A 156 -5.25 12.10 -8.85
N ARG A 157 -4.32 11.72 -9.74
CA ARG A 157 -4.44 10.50 -10.54
C ARG A 157 -4.40 9.24 -9.68
N VAL A 158 -3.49 9.17 -8.71
CA VAL A 158 -3.39 8.02 -7.79
C VAL A 158 -4.67 7.90 -6.97
N LEU A 159 -5.09 9.00 -6.34
CA LEU A 159 -6.27 9.02 -5.48
C LEU A 159 -7.53 8.63 -6.25
N ARG A 160 -7.72 9.08 -7.50
CA ARG A 160 -8.85 8.64 -8.34
C ARG A 160 -8.95 7.13 -8.55
N VAL A 161 -7.82 6.41 -8.48
CA VAL A 161 -7.81 4.94 -8.64
C VAL A 161 -8.03 4.21 -7.32
N VAL A 162 -7.57 4.78 -6.20
CA VAL A 162 -7.55 4.07 -4.90
C VAL A 162 -8.65 4.51 -3.93
N LEU A 163 -9.22 5.70 -4.09
CA LEU A 163 -10.14 6.26 -3.09
C LEU A 163 -11.41 5.45 -2.89
N SER A 164 -11.97 4.85 -3.95
CA SER A 164 -13.19 4.04 -3.86
C SER A 164 -13.06 2.77 -3.01
N LYS A 165 -11.83 2.38 -2.68
CA LYS A 165 -11.50 1.23 -1.83
C LYS A 165 -10.68 1.63 -0.61
N THR A 166 -10.61 2.93 -0.31
CA THR A 166 -9.84 3.48 0.81
C THR A 166 -10.76 3.92 1.94
N SER A 167 -10.43 3.56 3.18
CA SER A 167 -11.17 4.02 4.37
C SER A 167 -10.63 5.35 4.90
N LYS A 168 -9.31 5.50 4.97
CA LYS A 168 -8.65 6.66 5.58
C LYS A 168 -7.70 7.31 4.60
N LEU A 169 -7.70 8.64 4.58
CA LEU A 169 -6.81 9.42 3.75
C LEU A 169 -5.99 10.36 4.62
N ASN A 170 -4.66 10.31 4.47
CA ASN A 170 -3.73 11.20 5.15
C ASN A 170 -2.97 12.02 4.10
N LEU A 171 -3.34 13.29 4.00
CA LEU A 171 -2.81 14.22 3.00
C LEU A 171 -1.81 15.18 3.62
N PHE A 172 -0.73 15.38 2.87
CA PHE A 172 0.21 16.48 3.06
C PHE A 172 0.07 17.48 1.92
N PRO A 173 -1.02 18.29 1.91
CA PRO A 173 -1.32 19.17 0.80
C PRO A 173 -0.23 20.22 0.63
N THR A 174 0.34 20.28 -0.57
CA THR A 174 1.15 21.42 -1.00
C THR A 174 0.28 22.55 -1.51
N ASN A 175 0.87 23.75 -1.62
CA ASN A 175 0.23 24.91 -2.24
C ASN A 175 -0.29 24.66 -3.67
N GLN A 176 0.22 23.64 -4.37
CA GLN A 176 -0.27 23.25 -5.69
C GLN A 176 -1.59 22.48 -5.62
N LEU A 177 -1.74 21.58 -4.65
CA LEU A 177 -2.92 20.72 -4.55
C LEU A 177 -4.19 21.52 -4.23
N THR A 178 -4.09 22.50 -3.34
CA THR A 178 -5.22 23.35 -2.91
C THR A 178 -5.67 24.34 -3.98
N LYS A 179 -4.76 24.87 -4.80
CA LYS A 179 -5.08 25.81 -5.89
C LYS A 179 -5.81 25.18 -7.07
N MET A 180 -5.90 23.86 -7.15
CA MET A 180 -6.36 23.18 -8.36
C MET A 180 -7.88 23.13 -8.55
N GLY A 181 -8.72 23.56 -7.60
CA GLY A 181 -10.19 23.41 -7.64
C GLY A 181 -10.68 21.94 -7.60
N LYS A 182 -9.81 21.00 -7.97
CA LYS A 182 -9.99 19.54 -7.96
C LYS A 182 -9.72 18.92 -6.59
N PHE A 183 -9.21 19.69 -5.63
CA PHE A 183 -9.12 19.22 -4.25
C PHE A 183 -10.50 18.88 -3.69
N GLN A 184 -11.50 19.69 -4.05
CA GLN A 184 -12.89 19.47 -3.70
C GLN A 184 -13.45 18.13 -4.22
N GLU A 185 -13.06 17.72 -5.43
CA GLU A 185 -13.42 16.40 -5.98
C GLU A 185 -12.94 15.25 -5.09
N LEU A 186 -11.79 15.39 -4.42
CA LEU A 186 -11.27 14.39 -3.50
C LEU A 186 -12.05 14.36 -2.18
N LEU A 187 -12.49 15.52 -1.71
CA LEU A 187 -13.16 15.67 -0.43
C LEU A 187 -14.60 15.14 -0.44
N ILE A 188 -15.27 15.15 -1.60
CA ILE A 188 -16.64 14.63 -1.77
C ILE A 188 -16.71 13.11 -1.53
N VAL A 189 -15.59 12.39 -1.63
CA VAL A 189 -15.58 10.93 -1.43
C VAL A 189 -15.91 10.56 0.01
N ASN A 190 -16.79 9.55 0.18
CA ASN A 190 -17.20 9.02 1.48
C ASN A 190 -16.05 8.25 2.14
N LEU A 191 -15.23 8.96 2.92
CA LEU A 191 -14.13 8.39 3.70
C LEU A 191 -14.51 8.28 5.18
N ASP A 192 -13.96 7.30 5.89
CA ASP A 192 -14.15 7.22 7.34
C ASP A 192 -13.40 8.36 8.04
N ILE A 193 -12.16 8.60 7.60
CA ILE A 193 -11.29 9.62 8.20
C ILE A 193 -10.49 10.32 7.12
N ILE A 194 -10.52 11.65 7.14
CA ILE A 194 -9.56 12.49 6.42
C ILE A 194 -8.66 13.16 7.45
N THR A 195 -7.35 12.97 7.31
CA THR A 195 -6.33 13.69 8.06
C THR A 195 -5.59 14.61 7.10
N ILE A 196 -5.55 15.89 7.44
CA ILE A 196 -4.81 16.90 6.70
C ILE A 196 -3.70 17.39 7.62
N SER A 197 -2.46 17.15 7.21
CA SER A 197 -1.25 17.53 7.92
C SER A 197 -0.37 18.34 6.98
N GLY A 198 -0.10 19.60 7.23
CA GLY A 198 0.76 20.38 6.35
C GLY A 198 1.54 21.44 7.09
N GLU A 199 2.51 22.03 6.42
CA GLU A 199 3.24 23.19 6.94
C GLU A 199 2.27 24.35 7.21
N ILE A 200 2.61 25.16 8.21
CA ILE A 200 1.94 26.42 8.55
C ILE A 200 1.60 27.18 7.25
N ASN A 201 0.32 27.55 7.07
CA ASN A 201 -0.27 28.19 5.86
C ASN A 201 -0.82 27.24 4.79
N VAL A 202 -1.29 26.04 5.15
CA VAL A 202 -2.03 25.18 4.22
C VAL A 202 -3.26 25.93 3.63
N PRO A 203 -3.44 26.02 2.30
CA PRO A 203 -4.50 26.84 1.68
C PRO A 203 -5.86 26.12 1.51
N PHE A 204 -6.30 25.26 2.44
CA PHE A 204 -7.70 24.79 2.39
C PHE A 204 -8.60 25.77 3.15
N THR A 205 -9.76 26.05 2.59
CA THR A 205 -10.77 26.94 3.16
C THR A 205 -11.75 26.16 4.01
N LEU A 206 -12.54 26.88 4.82
CA LEU A 206 -13.67 26.26 5.51
C LEU A 206 -14.66 25.61 4.54
N ASP A 207 -14.88 26.23 3.37
CA ASP A 207 -15.77 25.71 2.34
C ASP A 207 -15.29 24.34 1.83
N ASP A 208 -13.98 24.14 1.71
CA ASP A 208 -13.41 22.83 1.36
C ASP A 208 -13.72 21.77 2.44
N LEU A 209 -13.75 22.15 3.72
CA LEU A 209 -14.12 21.22 4.79
C LEU A 209 -15.62 20.91 4.80
N LEU A 210 -16.47 21.87 4.44
CA LEU A 210 -17.94 21.69 4.48
C LEU A 210 -18.48 20.77 3.38
N ILE A 211 -17.73 20.61 2.28
CA ILE A 211 -18.09 19.70 1.19
C ILE A 211 -17.67 18.25 1.43
N THR A 212 -16.86 17.98 2.46
CA THR A 212 -16.42 16.61 2.70
C THR A 212 -17.52 15.76 3.34
N ASN A 213 -17.65 14.53 2.88
CA ASN A 213 -18.55 13.53 3.46
C ASN A 213 -17.83 12.60 4.46
N ALA A 214 -16.65 13.01 4.94
CA ALA A 214 -15.89 12.18 5.86
C ALA A 214 -16.55 12.11 7.25
N VAL A 215 -16.57 10.93 7.88
CA VAL A 215 -17.11 10.77 9.24
C VAL A 215 -16.28 11.55 10.26
N LYS A 216 -14.97 11.64 10.06
CA LYS A 216 -14.06 12.41 10.90
C LYS A 216 -13.04 13.18 10.09
N ILE A 217 -12.92 14.46 10.38
CA ILE A 217 -11.84 15.33 9.87
C ILE A 217 -10.82 15.53 11.00
N ARG A 218 -9.54 15.34 10.69
CA ARG A 218 -8.42 15.67 11.58
C ARG A 218 -7.54 16.71 10.90
N LEU A 219 -7.35 17.83 11.57
CA LEU A 219 -6.49 18.91 11.10
C LEU A 219 -5.30 18.99 12.04
N ASN A 220 -4.10 18.76 11.50
CA ASN A 220 -2.86 19.02 12.22
C ASN A 220 -2.38 20.41 11.82
N GLU A 221 -2.23 21.30 12.81
CA GLU A 221 -1.80 22.70 12.64
C GLU A 221 -2.71 23.54 11.70
N PRO A 222 -4.03 23.65 11.98
CA PRO A 222 -4.93 24.42 11.13
C PRO A 222 -4.62 25.93 11.16
N THR A 223 -4.76 26.58 10.02
CA THR A 223 -4.74 28.05 9.87
C THR A 223 -6.09 28.72 10.14
N LEU A 224 -7.08 27.94 10.59
CA LEU A 224 -8.44 28.39 10.88
C LEU A 224 -8.45 29.31 12.11
N ASN A 225 -9.09 30.47 11.99
CA ASN A 225 -9.31 31.36 13.11
C ASN A 225 -10.67 31.08 13.79
N GLU A 226 -10.93 31.74 14.92
CA GLU A 226 -12.18 31.60 15.69
C GLU A 226 -13.44 31.85 14.85
N LYS A 227 -13.40 32.81 13.93
CA LYS A 227 -14.54 33.14 13.06
C LYS A 227 -14.85 32.01 12.08
N ASP A 228 -13.81 31.34 11.55
CA ASP A 228 -13.98 30.19 10.67
C ASP A 228 -14.55 28.99 11.44
N LEU A 229 -14.07 28.74 12.66
CA LEU A 229 -14.61 27.67 13.53
C LEU A 229 -16.08 27.92 13.91
N ASN A 230 -16.44 29.15 14.29
CA ASN A 230 -17.82 29.50 14.62
C ASN A 230 -18.76 29.31 13.42
N ARG A 231 -18.32 29.67 12.21
CA ARG A 231 -19.07 29.39 10.98
C ARG A 231 -19.22 27.90 10.71
N PHE A 232 -18.18 27.11 10.97
CA PHE A 232 -18.23 25.66 10.79
C PHE A 232 -19.28 25.02 11.69
N PHE A 233 -19.27 25.34 12.98
CA PHE A 233 -20.23 24.78 13.93
C PHE A 233 -21.67 25.15 13.57
N GLN A 234 -21.93 26.40 13.16
CA GLN A 234 -23.26 26.81 12.68
C GLN A 234 -23.71 26.03 11.44
N ALA A 235 -22.82 25.81 10.47
CA ALA A 235 -23.14 25.10 9.24
C ALA A 235 -23.35 23.58 9.43
N VAL A 236 -22.75 22.99 10.47
CA VAL A 236 -22.92 21.57 10.80
C VAL A 236 -24.22 21.33 11.58
N ASP A 237 -24.64 22.26 12.44
CA ASP A 237 -25.93 22.16 13.15
C ASP A 237 -27.15 22.22 12.23
N GLU A 238 -26.98 22.71 10.98
CA GLU A 238 -28.03 22.79 9.96
C GLU A 238 -28.11 21.55 9.03
N LYS A 239 -27.18 20.60 9.12
CA LYS A 239 -27.12 19.37 8.29
C LYS A 239 -27.60 18.12 9.02
#